data_AF-A0A5B6WDI2-F1
#
_entry.id   AF-A0A5B6WDI2-F1
#
_cell.length_a   1.000
_cell.length_b   1.000
_cell.length_c   1.000
_cell.angle_alpha   90.00
_cell.angle_beta   90.00
_cell.angle_gamma   90.00
#
_symmetry.space_group_name_H-M   'P 1'
#
loop_
_entity.id
_entity.type
_entity.pdbx_description
1 polymer ?
#
loop_
_entity_poly.entity_id
_entity_poly.type
_entity_poly.pdbx_seq_one_letter_code
_entity_poly.pdbx_strand_id
1 'polypeptide(L)'
;MDLLHWKLFPLLALLASFLFFFYIQDSSKSSQSGCSLFPHSHYWIASKRIVTPQGIISGAVEIKGGSIVSIVKNKDWSGKFKQVVDYGNAVVMPGLIDV
;
A
#
# COMPACT_ATOMS: atom_id res chain seq x y z
N MET A 1 10.08 43.98 -25.84
CA MET A 1 10.46 42.72 -25.16
C MET A 1 9.25 42.07 -24.48
N ASP A 2 8.04 42.43 -24.90
CA ASP A 2 6.82 42.29 -24.09
C ASP A 2 5.89 41.17 -24.58
N LEU A 3 5.97 40.85 -25.88
CA LEU A 3 5.16 39.80 -26.50
C LEU A 3 5.55 38.39 -26.03
N LEU A 4 6.84 38.18 -25.75
CA LEU A 4 7.39 36.89 -25.34
C LEU A 4 7.08 36.60 -23.86
N HIS A 5 7.11 37.64 -23.01
CA HIS A 5 6.69 37.55 -21.61
C HIS A 5 5.20 37.22 -21.49
N TRP A 6 4.34 37.88 -22.28
CA TRP A 6 2.89 37.69 -22.17
C TRP A 6 2.41 36.31 -22.65
N LYS A 7 3.15 35.67 -23.56
CA LYS A 7 2.90 34.27 -23.97
C LYS A 7 3.50 33.24 -23.01
N LEU A 8 4.54 33.61 -22.25
CA LEU A 8 5.20 32.68 -21.33
C LEU A 8 4.38 32.45 -20.06
N PHE A 9 3.74 33.49 -19.52
CA PHE A 9 2.87 33.38 -18.33
C PHE A 9 1.73 32.35 -18.45
N PRO A 10 0.90 32.34 -19.51
CA PRO A 10 -0.17 31.35 -19.62
C PRO A 10 0.39 29.93 -19.77
N LEU A 11 1.54 29.77 -20.44
CA LEU A 11 2.17 28.47 -20.62
C LEU A 11 2.75 27.94 -19.31
N LEU A 12 3.34 28.81 -18.49
CA LEU A 12 3.82 28.48 -17.15
C LEU A 12 2.67 28.15 -16.19
N ALA A 13 1.55 28.87 -16.28
CA ALA A 13 0.35 28.58 -15.49
C ALA A 13 -0.28 27.23 -15.86
N LEU A 14 -0.28 26.88 -17.15
CA LEU A 14 -0.74 25.57 -17.65
C LEU A 14 0.18 24.45 -17.17
N LEU A 15 1.49 24.67 -17.18
CA LEU A 15 2.47 23.69 -16.71
C LEU A 15 2.37 23.49 -15.19
N ALA A 16 2.19 24.58 -14.44
CA ALA A 16 1.97 24.52 -12.99
C ALA A 16 0.65 23.82 -12.64
N SER A 17 -0.44 24.07 -13.38
CA SER A 17 -1.72 23.39 -13.17
C SER A 17 -1.62 21.89 -13.48
N PHE A 18 -0.89 21.53 -14.54
CA PHE A 18 -0.63 20.14 -14.90
C PHE A 18 0.16 19.45 -13.78
N LEU A 19 1.29 20.02 -13.35
CA LEU A 19 2.09 19.47 -12.25
C LEU A 19 1.29 19.35 -10.95
N PHE A 20 0.46 20.35 -10.62
CA PHE A 20 -0.40 20.32 -9.44
C PHE A 20 -1.49 19.24 -9.55
N PHE A 21 -2.09 19.07 -10.73
CA PHE A 21 -3.07 18.02 -11.00
C PHE A 21 -2.49 16.63 -10.81
N PHE A 22 -1.30 16.34 -11.37
CA PHE A 22 -0.64 15.05 -11.15
C PHE A 22 -0.23 14.84 -9.69
N TYR A 23 0.25 15.88 -9.01
CA TYR A 23 0.61 15.81 -7.59
C TYR A 23 -0.59 15.48 -6.69
N ILE A 24 -1.75 16.11 -6.92
CA ILE A 24 -2.99 15.82 -6.18
C ILE A 24 -3.58 14.46 -6.58
N GLN A 25 -3.50 14.08 -7.85
CA GLN A 25 -4.01 12.79 -8.31
C GLN A 25 -3.26 11.60 -7.72
N ASP A 26 -1.94 11.71 -7.53
CA ASP A 26 -1.17 10.68 -6.83
C ASP A 26 -1.44 10.67 -5.32
N SER A 27 -1.68 11.83 -4.69
CA SER A 27 -2.00 11.89 -3.26
C SER A 27 -3.42 11.41 -2.94
N SER A 28 -4.37 11.49 -3.87
CA SER A 28 -5.78 11.13 -3.66
C SER A 28 -6.08 9.65 -3.91
N LYS A 29 -5.12 8.87 -4.43
CA LYS A 29 -5.18 7.40 -4.41
C LYS A 29 -4.90 6.82 -3.02
N SER A 30 -5.43 7.43 -1.96
CA SER A 30 -5.79 6.68 -0.77
C SER A 30 -7.07 5.93 -1.13
N SER A 31 -6.91 4.70 -1.63
CA SER A 31 -7.97 3.77 -1.96
C SER A 31 -8.78 3.41 -0.70
N GLN A 32 -9.62 4.32 -0.23
CA GLN A 32 -10.63 4.08 0.82
C GLN A 32 -11.95 3.58 0.20
N SER A 33 -11.89 2.79 -0.88
CA SER A 33 -13.09 2.25 -1.53
C SER A 33 -13.41 0.82 -1.12
N GLY A 34 -12.79 0.28 -0.07
CA GLY A 34 -13.04 -1.09 0.40
C GLY A 34 -12.72 -1.29 1.87
N CYS A 35 -13.46 -2.19 2.52
CA CYS A 35 -13.19 -2.66 3.87
C CYS A 35 -11.77 -3.25 3.93
N SER A 36 -10.87 -2.57 4.65
CA SER A 36 -9.50 -3.02 4.94
C SER A 36 -9.31 -3.09 6.44
N LEU A 37 -8.48 -4.02 6.92
CA LEU A 37 -8.18 -4.17 8.35
C LEU A 37 -7.48 -2.92 8.93
N PHE A 38 -6.76 -2.17 8.10
CA PHE A 38 -5.98 -1.00 8.51
C PHE A 38 -6.25 0.21 7.61
N PRO A 39 -6.05 1.45 8.11
CA PRO A 39 -6.24 2.69 7.34
C PRO A 39 -5.19 2.90 6.24
N HIS A 40 -4.30 1.93 6.04
CA HIS A 40 -3.26 1.95 5.02
C HIS A 40 -3.62 0.99 3.89
N SER A 41 -3.37 1.42 2.65
CA SER A 41 -3.55 0.59 1.47
C SER A 41 -2.44 -0.44 1.28
N HIS A 42 -1.27 -0.26 1.91
CA HIS A 42 -0.14 -1.18 1.83
C HIS A 42 0.42 -1.43 3.23
N TYR A 43 0.35 -2.65 3.73
CA TYR A 43 0.84 -2.98 5.06
C TYR A 43 1.24 -4.45 5.15
N TRP A 44 1.91 -4.81 6.25
CA TRP A 44 2.39 -6.16 6.49
C TRP A 44 1.78 -6.72 7.78
N ILE A 45 1.41 -7.99 7.76
CA ILE A 45 0.97 -8.74 8.94
C ILE A 45 2.07 -9.74 9.28
N ALA A 46 2.71 -9.60 10.44
CA ALA A 46 3.73 -10.53 10.93
C ALA A 46 3.15 -11.53 11.91
N SER A 47 3.59 -12.79 11.83
CA SER A 47 3.30 -13.80 12.84
C SER A 47 4.29 -14.96 12.77
N LYS A 48 4.52 -15.62 13.92
CA LYS A 48 5.21 -16.90 13.97
C LYS A 48 4.36 -18.06 13.43
N ARG A 49 3.06 -17.87 13.24
CA ARG A 49 2.09 -18.91 12.85
C ARG A 49 1.09 -18.35 11.83
N ILE A 50 1.45 -18.40 10.55
CA ILE A 50 0.59 -18.10 9.42
C ILE A 50 0.14 -19.42 8.80
N VAL A 51 -1.18 -19.61 8.70
CA VAL A 51 -1.78 -20.79 8.08
C VAL A 51 -1.84 -20.58 6.57
N THR A 52 -1.23 -21.50 5.82
CA THR A 52 -1.31 -21.58 4.35
C THR A 52 -1.83 -22.96 3.94
N PRO A 53 -2.25 -23.15 2.67
CA PRO A 53 -2.63 -24.47 2.18
C PRO A 53 -1.54 -25.54 2.29
N GLN A 54 -0.26 -25.13 2.39
CA GLN A 54 0.89 -26.03 2.51
C GLN A 54 1.30 -26.31 3.96
N GLY A 55 0.66 -25.68 4.95
CA GLY A 55 0.96 -25.85 6.37
C GLY A 55 1.10 -24.53 7.13
N ILE A 56 1.75 -24.57 8.29
CA ILE A 56 1.98 -23.40 9.14
C ILE A 56 3.40 -22.89 8.94
N ILE A 57 3.55 -21.60 8.66
CA ILE A 57 4.85 -20.95 8.49
C ILE A 57 5.01 -19.73 9.41
N SER A 58 6.26 -19.40 9.75
CA SER A 58 6.60 -18.14 10.40
C SER A 58 7.05 -17.13 9.34
N GLY A 59 6.53 -15.91 9.38
CA GLY A 59 6.84 -14.89 8.38
C GLY A 59 5.85 -13.73 8.32
N ALA A 60 5.63 -13.21 7.11
CA ALA A 60 4.72 -12.11 6.78
C ALA A 60 3.66 -12.46 5.77
N VAL A 61 2.58 -11.70 5.83
CA VAL A 61 1.67 -11.47 4.72
C VAL A 61 1.75 -9.99 4.31
N GLU A 62 2.01 -9.73 3.03
CA GLU A 62 1.95 -8.40 2.44
C GLU A 62 0.54 -8.15 1.88
N ILE A 63 -0.08 -7.07 2.32
CA ILE A 63 -1.39 -6.63 1.84
C ILE A 63 -1.23 -5.35 1.04
N LYS A 64 -1.77 -5.31 -0.18
CA LYS A 64 -1.81 -4.12 -1.02
C LYS A 64 -3.19 -3.99 -1.68
N GLY A 65 -3.84 -2.85 -1.44
CA GLY A 65 -5.17 -2.55 -1.98
C GLY A 65 -6.26 -3.53 -1.52
N GLY A 66 -6.14 -4.08 -0.31
CA GLY A 66 -7.06 -5.09 0.22
C GLY A 66 -6.79 -6.54 -0.25
N SER A 67 -5.81 -6.74 -1.12
CA SER A 67 -5.42 -8.07 -1.62
C SER A 67 -4.10 -8.54 -1.02
N ILE A 68 -3.97 -9.84 -0.80
CA ILE A 68 -2.70 -10.48 -0.46
C ILE A 68 -1.82 -10.48 -1.72
N VAL A 69 -0.67 -9.83 -1.68
CA VAL A 69 0.27 -9.78 -2.82
C VAL A 69 1.47 -10.70 -2.63
N SER A 70 1.90 -10.94 -1.39
CA SER A 70 3.00 -11.87 -1.11
C SER A 70 2.89 -12.47 0.28
N ILE A 71 3.50 -13.65 0.46
CA ILE A 71 3.72 -14.28 1.76
C ILE A 71 5.20 -14.63 1.83
N VAL A 72 5.93 -14.03 2.77
CA VAL A 72 7.38 -14.23 2.92
C VAL A 72 7.68 -15.00 4.19
N LYS A 73 8.66 -15.90 4.15
CA LYS A 73 9.12 -16.63 5.34
C LYS A 73 10.05 -15.74 6.16
N ASN A 74 10.11 -15.98 7.47
CA ASN A 74 10.89 -15.16 8.41
C ASN A 74 12.37 -14.99 8.00
N LYS A 75 12.98 -16.03 7.41
CA LYS A 75 14.36 -15.97 6.89
C LYS A 75 14.57 -14.92 5.78
N ASP A 76 13.51 -14.60 5.04
CA ASP A 76 13.53 -13.66 3.91
C ASP A 76 12.94 -12.28 4.34
N TRP A 77 12.51 -12.16 5.60
CA TRP A 77 11.95 -10.93 6.17
C TRP A 77 13.07 -10.05 6.75
N SER A 78 13.24 -8.84 6.23
CA SER A 78 14.32 -7.92 6.66
C SER A 78 13.98 -6.99 7.83
N GLY A 79 12.72 -6.92 8.28
CA GLY A 79 12.30 -6.12 9.44
C GLY A 79 12.09 -4.64 9.12
N LYS A 80 12.52 -4.20 7.93
CA LYS A 80 12.58 -2.78 7.55
C LYS A 80 11.32 -2.25 6.85
N PHE A 81 10.23 -3.03 6.83
CA PHE A 81 9.00 -2.60 6.18
C PHE A 81 8.28 -1.54 7.02
N LYS A 82 7.70 -0.54 6.35
CA LYS A 82 6.80 0.43 6.99
C LYS A 82 5.43 -0.24 7.19
N GLN A 83 4.71 0.13 8.25
CA GLN A 83 3.34 -0.31 8.53
C GLN A 83 3.23 -1.84 8.73
N VAL A 84 3.94 -2.35 9.74
CA VAL A 84 3.89 -3.75 10.15
C VAL A 84 2.99 -3.91 11.36
N VAL A 85 2.12 -4.91 11.33
CA VAL A 85 1.27 -5.32 12.45
C VAL A 85 1.76 -6.69 12.89
N ASP A 86 2.43 -6.72 14.05
CA ASP A 86 3.01 -7.96 14.58
C ASP A 86 2.04 -8.64 15.55
N TYR A 87 1.57 -9.82 15.15
CA TYR A 87 0.71 -10.69 15.95
C TYR A 87 1.52 -11.66 16.84
N GLY A 88 2.85 -11.63 16.78
CA GLY A 88 3.74 -12.39 17.63
C GLY A 88 3.50 -13.90 17.54
N ASN A 89 2.93 -14.47 18.60
CA ASN A 89 2.61 -15.91 18.69
C ASN A 89 1.16 -16.24 18.28
N ALA A 90 0.31 -15.24 18.00
CA ALA A 90 -1.07 -15.49 17.58
C ALA A 90 -1.13 -16.07 16.17
N VAL A 91 -2.18 -16.85 15.90
CA VAL A 91 -2.37 -17.52 14.61
C VAL A 91 -3.06 -16.57 13.64
N VAL A 92 -2.46 -16.38 12.46
CA VAL A 92 -3.07 -15.69 11.33
C VAL A 92 -3.60 -16.76 10.38
N MET A 93 -4.90 -16.76 10.13
CA MET A 93 -5.58 -17.74 9.29
C MET A 93 -6.44 -17.08 8.21
N PRO A 94 -6.66 -17.76 7.07
CA PRO A 94 -7.67 -17.33 6.10
C PRO A 94 -9.04 -17.15 6.77
N GLY A 95 -9.81 -16.18 6.27
CA GLY A 95 -11.20 -16.00 6.68
C GLY A 95 -12.01 -17.25 6.36
N LEU A 96 -12.91 -17.62 7.28
CA LEU A 96 -13.84 -18.73 7.06
C LEU A 96 -14.93 -18.30 6.08
N ILE A 97 -15.38 -19.24 5.25
CA ILE A 97 -16.53 -19.07 4.35
C ILE A 97 -17.60 -20.02 4.85
N ASP A 98 -18.76 -19.48 5.21
CA ASP A 98 -19.96 -20.24 5.54
C ASP A 98 -20.79 -20.39 4.25
N VAL A 99 -21.11 -21.63 3.84
CA VAL A 99 -21.63 -21.98 2.50
C VAL A 99 -23.04 -22.56 2.53
#